data_AF-A0A6I9PB99-F1
#
_entry.id   AF-A0A6I9PB99-F1
#
_cell.length_a   1.000
_cell.length_b   1.000
_cell.length_c   1.000
_cell.angle_alpha   90.00
_cell.angle_beta   90.00
_cell.angle_gamma   90.00
#
_symmetry.space_group_name_H-M   'P 1'
#
loop_
_entity.id
_entity.type
_entity.pdbx_description
1 polymer ?
#
loop_
_entity_poly.entity_id
_entity_poly.type
_entity_poly.pdbx_seq_one_letter_code
_entity_poly.pdbx_strand_id
1 'polypeptide(L)'
;MDVVDKMESLSKAEREFLCTLLFHTINWFREVVNAFCRQKETEMKMKVMTRLQNITYLQTLLERALAGTPGYVPPVANFDGESPEGVILSPAPLVKTKKDGTAKKRKAPGKNSSESSSQLEETEADKTQQEQPEKEKEKEKEKEKEVRPGVSLVSYRQFFRELDMEVLSVLQCGLLSRSLLDSELHTKVQQEVLLGPAELVFLLEDMLRKLEFSLTAAPAKRTPFFKAKTDKSVGFSHLQQRSSKDIASYCVQLLPTLCSHLENCHNHFQTMLSENNGVVDGPATDVQEHQLMSAGYQLLLQILNTTFSW
;
A
#
# COMPACT_ATOMS: atom_id res chain seq x y z
N MET A 1 5.65 21.77 7.58
CA MET A 1 6.77 20.82 7.77
C MET A 1 6.15 19.50 8.19
N ASP A 2 6.20 18.50 7.33
CA ASP A 2 5.70 17.17 7.64
C ASP A 2 6.66 16.53 8.67
N VAL A 3 6.15 16.11 9.83
CA VAL A 3 6.96 15.49 10.90
C VAL A 3 7.64 14.23 10.39
N VAL A 4 7.05 13.58 9.39
CA VAL A 4 7.59 12.39 8.73
C VAL A 4 8.85 12.72 7.90
N ASP A 5 8.97 13.93 7.36
CA ASP A 5 10.13 14.32 6.53
C ASP A 5 11.42 14.51 7.36
N LYS A 6 11.28 14.62 8.69
CA LYS A 6 12.40 14.79 9.62
C LYS A 6 12.58 13.61 10.56
N MET A 7 12.04 12.43 10.22
CA MET A 7 12.17 11.23 11.04
C MET A 7 13.58 10.91 11.53
N GLU A 8 14.61 11.20 10.72
CA GLU A 8 16.01 10.94 11.07
C GLU A 8 16.46 11.73 12.32
N SER A 9 15.80 12.87 12.60
CA SER A 9 16.05 13.71 13.78
C SER A 9 15.39 13.21 15.07
N LEU A 10 14.40 12.32 14.96
CA LEU A 10 13.70 11.75 16.10
C LEU A 10 14.52 10.62 16.74
N SER A 11 14.45 10.52 18.06
CA SER A 11 14.94 9.36 18.81
C SER A 11 14.14 8.10 18.46
N LYS A 12 14.69 6.92 18.78
CA LYS A 12 14.00 5.64 18.56
C LYS A 12 12.62 5.62 19.22
N ALA A 13 12.51 6.06 20.47
CA ALA A 13 11.25 6.07 21.21
C ALA A 13 10.21 6.99 20.55
N GLU A 14 10.62 8.15 20.05
CA GLU A 14 9.72 9.07 19.34
C GLU A 14 9.23 8.50 18.01
N ARG A 15 10.10 7.79 17.28
CA ARG A 15 9.72 7.12 16.02
C ARG A 15 8.71 6.00 16.24
N GLU A 16 8.93 5.17 17.27
CA GLU A 16 8.01 4.11 17.67
C GLU A 16 6.67 4.69 18.16
N PHE A 17 6.72 5.79 18.91
CA PHE A 17 5.53 6.52 19.35
C PHE A 17 4.74 7.08 18.15
N LEU A 18 5.41 7.68 17.16
CA LEU A 18 4.78 8.16 15.94
C LEU A 18 4.08 7.03 15.18
N CYS A 19 4.76 5.88 14.99
CA CYS A 19 4.14 4.71 14.35
C CYS A 19 2.89 4.26 15.13
N THR A 20 2.98 4.21 16.46
CA THR A 20 1.86 3.85 17.36
C THR A 20 0.68 4.79 17.20
N LEU A 21 0.94 6.11 17.18
CA LEU A 21 -0.08 7.13 16.99
C LEU A 21 -0.77 7.00 15.63
N LEU A 22 -0.01 6.75 14.56
CA LEU A 22 -0.55 6.55 13.22
C LEU A 22 -1.44 5.30 13.15
N PHE A 23 -1.00 4.16 13.69
CA PHE A 23 -1.83 2.95 13.76
C PHE A 23 -3.13 3.18 14.53
N HIS A 24 -3.08 3.82 15.70
CA HIS A 24 -4.28 4.13 16.46
C HIS A 24 -5.21 5.08 15.72
N THR A 25 -4.67 6.12 15.08
CA THR A 25 -5.48 7.11 14.35
C THR A 25 -6.15 6.50 13.12
N ILE A 26 -5.41 5.69 12.35
CA ILE A 26 -5.97 4.96 11.20
C ILE A 26 -7.09 4.02 11.67
N ASN A 27 -6.87 3.25 12.73
CA ASN A 27 -7.88 2.34 13.27
C ASN A 27 -9.10 3.06 13.80
N TRP A 28 -8.92 4.21 14.45
CA TRP A 28 -10.03 5.07 14.86
C TRP A 28 -10.85 5.54 13.67
N PHE A 29 -10.21 6.02 12.60
CA PHE A 29 -10.93 6.43 11.40
C PHE A 29 -11.63 5.28 10.68
N ARG A 30 -11.04 4.07 10.66
CA ARG A 30 -11.72 2.87 10.12
C ARG A 30 -13.00 2.57 10.90
N GLU A 31 -12.97 2.67 12.22
CA GLU A 31 -14.16 2.51 13.07
C GLU A 31 -15.21 3.60 12.83
N VAL A 32 -14.78 4.86 12.70
CA VAL A 32 -15.67 5.97 12.35
C VAL A 32 -16.33 5.73 10.99
N VAL A 33 -15.58 5.26 9.99
CA VAL A 33 -16.14 4.94 8.68
C VAL A 33 -17.16 3.80 8.78
N ASN A 34 -16.87 2.72 9.52
CA ASN A 34 -17.85 1.65 9.79
C ASN A 34 -19.15 2.20 10.41
N ALA A 35 -19.02 3.03 11.45
CA ALA A 35 -20.17 3.57 12.18
C ALA A 35 -21.09 4.45 11.32
N PHE A 36 -20.54 5.20 10.37
CA PHE A 36 -21.29 6.21 9.62
C PHE A 36 -21.52 5.90 8.14
N CYS A 37 -20.95 4.82 7.57
CA CYS A 37 -21.09 4.50 6.14
C CYS A 37 -22.54 4.27 5.68
N ARG A 38 -23.45 3.90 6.59
CA ARG A 38 -24.87 3.65 6.30
C ARG A 38 -25.74 4.91 6.29
N GLN A 39 -25.20 6.05 6.71
CA GLN A 39 -25.95 7.31 6.76
C GLN A 39 -26.25 7.82 5.35
N LYS A 40 -27.47 8.34 5.16
CA LYS A 40 -27.96 8.73 3.84
C LYS A 40 -27.80 10.21 3.57
N GLU A 41 -27.69 11.05 4.59
CA GLU A 41 -27.52 12.50 4.40
C GLU A 41 -26.23 12.79 3.63
N THR A 42 -26.31 13.66 2.63
CA THR A 42 -25.14 14.04 1.82
C THR A 42 -24.01 14.59 2.69
N GLU A 43 -24.34 15.32 3.77
CA GLU A 43 -23.34 15.82 4.72
C GLU A 43 -22.57 14.68 5.40
N MET A 44 -23.27 13.64 5.82
CA MET A 44 -22.64 12.46 6.42
C MET A 44 -21.82 11.68 5.41
N LYS A 45 -22.30 11.55 4.16
CA LYS A 45 -21.51 10.94 3.07
C LYS A 45 -20.21 11.69 2.80
N MET A 46 -20.24 13.02 2.80
CA MET A 46 -19.01 13.83 2.68
C MET A 46 -18.06 13.59 3.84
N LYS A 47 -18.56 13.57 5.09
CA LYS A 47 -17.72 13.30 6.27
C LYS A 47 -17.08 11.91 6.20
N VAL A 48 -17.82 10.89 5.77
CA VAL A 48 -17.31 9.53 5.56
C VAL A 48 -16.21 9.53 4.49
N MET A 49 -16.44 10.18 3.34
CA MET A 49 -15.45 10.29 2.27
C MET A 49 -14.18 11.01 2.72
N THR A 50 -14.31 12.13 3.45
CA THR A 50 -13.15 12.84 4.03
C THR A 50 -12.39 11.95 5.01
N ARG A 51 -13.07 11.08 5.76
CA ARG A 51 -12.38 10.14 6.66
C ARG A 51 -11.65 9.04 5.89
N LEU A 52 -12.16 8.58 4.74
CA LEU A 52 -11.43 7.69 3.84
C LEU A 52 -10.17 8.36 3.27
N GLN A 53 -10.28 9.60 2.79
CA GLN A 53 -9.13 10.39 2.33
C GLN A 53 -8.08 10.59 3.44
N ASN A 54 -8.54 10.80 4.69
CA ASN A 54 -7.62 10.85 5.82
C ASN A 54 -6.94 9.49 6.07
N ILE A 55 -7.65 8.36 5.93
CA ILE A 55 -7.06 7.03 6.09
C ILE A 55 -5.98 6.79 5.05
N THR A 56 -6.27 7.03 3.76
CA THR A 56 -5.30 6.84 2.67
C THR A 56 -4.08 7.72 2.86
N TYR A 57 -4.28 9.01 3.19
CA TYR A 57 -3.19 9.91 3.52
C TYR A 57 -2.34 9.42 4.72
N LEU A 58 -2.98 9.06 5.84
CA LEU A 58 -2.26 8.57 7.02
C LEU A 58 -1.53 7.25 6.77
N GLN A 59 -2.04 6.39 5.87
CA GLN A 59 -1.33 5.20 5.43
C GLN A 59 -0.02 5.57 4.73
N THR A 60 0.00 6.57 3.85
CA THR A 60 1.27 7.05 3.25
C THR A 60 2.25 7.61 4.28
N LEU A 61 1.74 8.27 5.34
CA LEU A 61 2.58 8.71 6.46
C LEU A 61 3.17 7.52 7.21
N LEU A 62 2.35 6.49 7.43
CA LEU A 62 2.74 5.28 8.15
C LEU A 62 3.77 4.46 7.38
N GLU A 63 3.64 4.31 6.06
CA GLU A 63 4.61 3.60 5.23
C GLU A 63 6.01 4.23 5.33
N ARG A 64 6.07 5.56 5.32
CA ARG A 64 7.30 6.32 5.54
C ARG A 64 7.80 6.20 6.99
N ALA A 65 6.89 6.27 7.97
CA ALA A 65 7.18 6.08 9.39
C ALA A 65 7.82 4.72 9.70
N LEU A 66 7.30 3.66 9.07
CA LEU A 66 7.80 2.30 9.22
C LEU A 66 9.18 2.12 8.56
N ALA A 67 9.41 2.77 7.41
CA ALA A 67 10.73 2.74 6.75
C ALA A 67 11.84 3.32 7.64
N GLY A 68 11.53 4.35 8.43
CA GLY A 68 12.46 4.95 9.40
C GLY A 68 12.55 4.23 10.77
N THR A 69 11.73 3.19 10.99
CA THR A 69 11.59 2.48 12.28
C THR A 69 11.58 0.95 12.09
N PRO A 70 12.66 0.36 11.55
CA PRO A 70 12.71 -1.08 11.30
C PRO A 70 12.59 -1.88 12.61
N GLY A 71 11.80 -2.95 12.58
CA GLY A 71 11.58 -3.84 13.74
C GLY A 71 10.47 -3.37 14.69
N TYR A 72 9.79 -2.26 14.40
CA TYR A 72 8.61 -1.84 15.15
C TYR A 72 7.48 -2.87 15.04
N VAL A 73 6.86 -3.20 16.18
CA VAL A 73 5.70 -4.08 16.27
C VAL A 73 4.50 -3.24 16.71
N PRO A 74 3.45 -3.10 15.88
CA PRO A 74 2.30 -2.30 16.23
C PRO A 74 1.47 -2.91 17.37
N PRO A 75 0.70 -2.08 18.10
CA PRO A 75 -0.31 -2.57 19.03
C PRO A 75 -1.39 -3.37 18.29
N VAL A 76 -1.89 -4.43 18.93
CA VAL A 76 -3.00 -5.23 18.39
C VAL A 76 -4.28 -4.38 18.41
N ALA A 77 -5.02 -4.40 17.29
CA ALA A 77 -6.28 -3.66 17.15
C ALA A 77 -7.52 -4.56 16.97
N ASN A 78 -7.31 -5.84 16.62
CA ASN A 78 -8.34 -6.86 16.46
C ASN A 78 -8.27 -7.83 17.65
N PHE A 79 -9.41 -8.09 18.28
CA PHE A 79 -9.50 -9.00 19.44
C PHE A 79 -9.99 -10.41 19.09
N ASP A 80 -10.12 -10.69 17.79
CA ASP A 80 -10.83 -11.87 17.25
C ASP A 80 -10.08 -13.19 17.43
N GLY A 81 -8.84 -13.16 17.92
CA GLY A 81 -7.97 -14.32 17.96
C GLY A 81 -6.79 -14.20 18.92
N GLU A 82 -7.04 -13.90 20.20
CA GLU A 82 -6.01 -14.07 21.23
C GLU A 82 -5.52 -15.54 21.27
N SER A 83 -4.49 -15.83 20.47
CA SER A 83 -3.54 -16.90 20.70
C SER A 83 -2.45 -16.35 21.63
N PRO A 84 -2.00 -17.10 22.66
CA PRO A 84 -1.00 -16.64 23.62
C PRO A 84 0.41 -16.43 23.02
N GLU A 85 0.58 -16.65 21.71
CA GLU A 85 1.85 -16.52 21.01
C GLU A 85 1.84 -15.23 20.18
N GLY A 86 2.74 -14.32 20.55
CA GLY A 86 2.83 -12.97 20.01
C GLY A 86 2.85 -12.90 18.49
N VAL A 87 2.38 -11.76 17.98
CA VAL A 87 2.21 -11.49 16.56
C VAL A 87 3.57 -11.57 15.83
N ILE A 88 3.83 -12.67 15.11
CA ILE A 88 5.04 -12.81 14.30
C ILE A 88 4.84 -12.04 12.99
N LEU A 89 5.49 -10.88 12.88
CA LEU A 89 5.67 -10.22 11.58
C LEU A 89 6.51 -11.15 10.69
N SER A 90 5.94 -11.63 9.59
CA SER A 90 6.73 -12.33 8.58
C SER A 90 7.72 -11.33 7.96
N PRO A 91 9.03 -11.66 7.90
CA PRO A 91 10.00 -10.75 7.31
C PRO A 91 9.64 -10.52 5.84
N ALA A 92 9.54 -9.25 5.44
CA ALA A 92 9.40 -8.87 4.04
C ALA A 92 10.59 -9.44 3.24
N PRO A 93 10.39 -9.91 1.99
CA PRO A 93 11.50 -10.36 1.18
C PRO A 93 12.43 -9.17 0.93
N LEU A 94 13.60 -9.18 1.58
CA LEU A 94 14.72 -8.35 1.15
C LEU A 94 15.00 -8.72 -0.31
N VAL A 95 14.86 -7.75 -1.21
CA VAL A 95 15.41 -7.85 -2.57
C VAL A 95 16.93 -7.97 -2.40
N LYS A 96 17.42 -9.20 -2.36
CA LYS A 96 18.84 -9.48 -2.39
C LYS A 96 19.31 -9.19 -3.80
N THR A 97 19.95 -8.04 -3.98
CA THR A 97 20.86 -7.77 -5.10
C THR A 97 21.86 -8.91 -5.14
N LYS A 98 21.72 -9.80 -6.14
CA LYS A 98 22.72 -10.81 -6.45
C LYS A 98 23.97 -10.07 -6.93
N LYS A 99 24.98 -9.98 -6.06
CA LYS A 99 26.35 -9.71 -6.48
C LYS A 99 27.10 -11.04 -6.49
N ASP A 100 27.67 -11.33 -7.64
CA ASP A 100 28.40 -12.55 -7.98
C ASP A 100 29.43 -12.95 -6.92
N GLY A 101 29.44 -14.26 -6.64
CA GLY A 101 30.43 -14.92 -5.80
C GLY A 101 30.68 -16.32 -6.36
N THR A 102 31.62 -16.42 -7.29
CA THR A 102 32.15 -17.65 -7.89
C THR A 102 32.77 -18.55 -6.83
N ALA A 103 31.98 -19.51 -6.32
CA ALA A 103 32.45 -20.57 -5.43
C ALA A 103 32.84 -21.81 -6.23
N LYS A 104 34.16 -22.07 -6.23
CA LYS A 104 34.89 -23.18 -6.87
C LYS A 104 34.31 -24.58 -6.57
N LYS A 105 34.13 -25.36 -7.63
CA LYS A 105 33.97 -26.83 -7.61
C LYS A 105 35.23 -27.50 -7.04
N ARG A 106 35.04 -28.39 -6.07
CA ARG A 106 36.04 -29.35 -5.56
C ARG A 106 36.48 -30.31 -6.67
N LYS A 107 37.79 -30.53 -6.84
CA LYS A 107 38.38 -31.68 -7.54
C LYS A 107 39.62 -32.18 -6.77
N ALA A 108 39.74 -33.51 -6.70
CA ALA A 108 40.71 -34.30 -5.93
C ALA A 108 42.17 -34.21 -6.47
N PRO A 109 43.18 -34.70 -5.72
CA PRO A 109 44.60 -34.36 -5.94
C PRO A 109 45.32 -35.36 -6.87
N GLY A 110 46.32 -34.87 -7.60
CA GLY A 110 47.20 -35.74 -8.39
C GLY A 110 48.34 -35.02 -9.14
N LYS A 111 49.52 -35.02 -8.51
CA LYS A 111 50.90 -35.12 -9.05
C LYS A 111 51.43 -34.25 -10.22
N ASN A 112 52.56 -33.60 -9.89
CA ASN A 112 53.85 -33.49 -10.60
C ASN A 112 54.23 -32.20 -11.36
N SER A 113 55.44 -31.71 -11.01
CA SER A 113 56.44 -30.96 -11.81
C SER A 113 56.09 -29.51 -12.15
N SER A 114 56.96 -28.48 -12.13
CA SER A 114 58.39 -28.24 -11.84
C SER A 114 58.61 -26.70 -11.95
N GLU A 115 59.62 -26.15 -11.24
CA GLU A 115 60.54 -25.03 -11.58
C GLU A 115 60.09 -23.87 -12.52
N SER A 116 60.46 -22.60 -12.41
CA SER A 116 61.39 -21.79 -11.61
C SER A 116 61.24 -20.30 -12.04
N SER A 117 61.72 -19.36 -11.19
CA SER A 117 62.29 -18.02 -11.50
C SER A 117 61.38 -16.88 -12.01
N SER A 118 61.27 -15.77 -11.22
CA SER A 118 61.87 -14.42 -11.45
C SER A 118 61.27 -13.63 -12.63
N GLN A 119 60.93 -12.34 -12.58
CA GLN A 119 61.66 -11.20 -12.03
C GLN A 119 60.77 -9.93 -12.08
N LEU A 120 61.16 -8.94 -11.27
CA LEU A 120 60.72 -7.54 -11.24
C LEU A 120 60.81 -6.83 -12.61
N GLU A 121 59.98 -5.81 -12.85
CA GLU A 121 60.44 -4.44 -13.14
C GLU A 121 59.29 -3.41 -13.20
N GLU A 122 59.56 -2.24 -12.60
CA GLU A 122 58.80 -0.98 -12.67
C GLU A 122 59.01 -0.28 -14.01
N THR A 123 58.04 0.51 -14.48
CA THR A 123 58.34 1.80 -15.13
C THR A 123 57.16 2.76 -15.04
N GLU A 124 57.42 3.94 -14.48
CA GLU A 124 56.55 5.13 -14.49
C GLU A 124 56.56 5.83 -15.86
N ALA A 125 55.45 6.50 -16.21
CA ALA A 125 55.46 7.66 -17.13
C ALA A 125 54.17 8.50 -17.01
N ASP A 126 54.25 9.52 -16.15
CA ASP A 126 53.95 10.95 -16.36
C ASP A 126 52.63 11.48 -17.00
N LYS A 127 52.04 12.44 -16.24
CA LYS A 127 51.20 13.62 -16.59
C LYS A 127 49.89 13.45 -17.38
N THR A 128 48.79 14.01 -16.82
CA THR A 128 48.28 15.35 -17.18
C THR A 128 47.21 15.83 -16.19
N GLN A 129 47.24 17.13 -15.90
CA GLN A 129 46.40 17.92 -14.99
C GLN A 129 44.93 17.97 -15.43
N GLN A 130 43.99 17.99 -14.47
CA GLN A 130 42.81 18.86 -14.49
C GLN A 130 42.12 18.86 -13.11
N GLU A 131 42.33 19.93 -12.35
CA GLU A 131 41.56 20.28 -11.16
C GLU A 131 40.29 21.04 -11.57
N GLN A 132 39.13 20.54 -11.15
CA GLN A 132 37.90 21.24 -10.70
C GLN A 132 36.76 20.19 -10.57
N PRO A 133 35.68 20.37 -9.78
CA PRO A 133 35.43 21.26 -8.64
C PRO A 133 34.76 20.52 -7.46
N GLU A 134 35.29 20.61 -6.23
CA GLU A 134 34.67 20.00 -5.04
C GLU A 134 33.37 20.70 -4.57
N LYS A 135 32.95 21.80 -5.21
CA LYS A 135 31.79 22.61 -4.80
C LYS A 135 30.45 22.27 -5.47
N GLU A 136 30.41 21.34 -6.42
CA GLU A 136 29.16 20.89 -7.04
C GLU A 136 28.59 19.62 -6.38
N LYS A 137 29.43 18.80 -5.74
CA LYS A 137 29.01 17.56 -5.06
C LYS A 137 28.19 17.78 -3.78
N GLU A 138 28.21 18.99 -3.19
CA GLU A 138 27.36 19.31 -2.04
C GLU A 138 25.95 19.76 -2.45
N LYS A 139 25.77 20.32 -3.66
CA LYS A 139 24.45 20.75 -4.14
C LYS A 139 23.63 19.63 -4.80
N GLU A 140 24.28 18.58 -5.30
CA GLU A 140 23.58 17.39 -5.79
C GLU A 140 23.04 16.51 -4.65
N LYS A 141 23.72 16.47 -3.49
CA LYS A 141 23.26 15.70 -2.32
C LYS A 141 21.98 16.24 -1.67
N GLU A 142 21.60 17.50 -1.91
CA GLU A 142 20.33 18.06 -1.43
C GLU A 142 19.15 17.78 -2.38
N LYS A 143 19.40 17.48 -3.65
CA LYS A 143 18.34 17.14 -4.63
C LYS A 143 18.04 15.65 -4.71
N GLU A 144 18.89 14.82 -4.10
CA GLU A 144 18.80 13.37 -4.08
C GLU A 144 18.18 12.82 -2.78
N LYS A 145 17.33 13.60 -2.09
CA LYS A 145 16.29 13.02 -1.23
C LYS A 145 15.18 12.46 -2.12
N GLU A 146 15.55 11.54 -2.99
CA GLU A 146 14.58 10.62 -3.58
C GLU A 146 13.81 9.98 -2.44
N VAL A 147 12.48 10.05 -2.56
CA VAL A 147 11.51 9.43 -1.67
C VAL A 147 11.93 7.98 -1.49
N ARG A 148 12.56 7.65 -0.35
CA ARG A 148 12.83 6.24 -0.01
C ARG A 148 11.50 5.50 -0.12
N PRO A 149 11.42 4.41 -0.91
CA PRO A 149 10.17 3.68 -1.05
C PRO A 149 9.69 3.25 0.33
N GLY A 150 8.45 3.59 0.65
CA GLY A 150 7.82 3.26 1.92
C GLY A 150 7.73 1.74 2.16
N VAL A 151 7.51 1.34 3.41
CA VAL A 151 7.30 -0.08 3.73
C VAL A 151 5.88 -0.47 3.37
N SER A 152 5.71 -1.56 2.60
CA SER A 152 4.38 -2.09 2.26
C SER A 152 3.56 -2.45 3.50
N LEU A 153 2.34 -1.94 3.60
CA LEU A 153 1.41 -2.23 4.70
C LEU A 153 0.80 -3.64 4.66
N VAL A 154 1.05 -4.42 3.61
CA VAL A 154 0.54 -5.79 3.44
C VAL A 154 0.89 -6.68 4.65
N SER A 155 2.12 -6.59 5.15
CA SER A 155 2.59 -7.35 6.32
C SER A 155 2.00 -6.88 7.65
N TYR A 156 1.36 -5.70 7.66
CA TYR A 156 0.76 -5.09 8.85
C TYR A 156 -0.76 -5.20 8.88
N ARG A 157 -1.38 -5.88 7.90
CA ARG A 157 -2.84 -5.98 7.76
C ARG A 157 -3.56 -6.41 9.03
N GLN A 158 -3.01 -7.38 9.76
CA GLN A 158 -3.59 -7.89 11.02
C GLN A 158 -3.70 -6.84 12.15
N PHE A 159 -2.98 -5.72 12.04
CA PHE A 159 -3.03 -4.60 12.99
C PHE A 159 -4.03 -3.51 12.58
N PHE A 160 -4.68 -3.63 11.43
CA PHE A 160 -5.77 -2.74 11.03
C PHE A 160 -7.12 -3.37 11.36
N ARG A 161 -8.04 -2.55 11.88
CA ARG A 161 -9.43 -2.95 12.12
C ARG A 161 -10.13 -3.36 10.84
N GLU A 162 -11.02 -4.33 10.91
CA GLU A 162 -11.84 -4.72 9.77
C GLU A 162 -12.74 -3.56 9.33
N LEU A 163 -12.86 -3.34 8.02
CA LEU A 163 -13.91 -2.48 7.47
C LEU A 163 -15.14 -3.34 7.21
N ASP A 164 -16.33 -2.84 7.52
CA ASP A 164 -17.57 -3.58 7.26
C ASP A 164 -17.88 -3.68 5.77
N MET A 165 -18.72 -4.64 5.38
CA MET A 165 -19.18 -4.77 3.98
C MET A 165 -19.91 -3.51 3.49
N GLU A 166 -20.66 -2.82 4.37
CA GLU A 166 -21.38 -1.60 3.98
C GLU A 166 -20.47 -0.44 3.60
N VAL A 167 -19.22 -0.41 4.05
CA VAL A 167 -18.26 0.63 3.64
C VAL A 167 -18.08 0.67 2.12
N LEU A 168 -18.21 -0.49 1.45
CA LEU A 168 -18.09 -0.57 -0.01
C LEU A 168 -19.21 0.18 -0.75
N SER A 169 -20.32 0.55 -0.10
CA SER A 169 -21.33 1.41 -0.73
C SER A 169 -20.79 2.81 -1.03
N VAL A 170 -19.68 3.21 -0.42
CA VAL A 170 -19.00 4.47 -0.72
C VAL A 170 -18.48 4.52 -2.16
N LEU A 171 -18.23 3.37 -2.81
CA LEU A 171 -17.90 3.30 -4.23
C LEU A 171 -18.98 3.95 -5.11
N GLN A 172 -20.23 4.00 -4.64
CA GLN A 172 -21.37 4.61 -5.35
C GLN A 172 -21.44 6.13 -5.17
N CYS A 173 -20.57 6.73 -4.33
CA CYS A 173 -20.53 8.17 -4.15
C CYS A 173 -19.87 8.81 -5.37
N GLY A 174 -20.63 9.64 -6.09
CA GLY A 174 -20.07 10.55 -7.10
C GLY A 174 -19.43 11.79 -6.47
N LEU A 175 -19.31 12.86 -7.25
CA LEU A 175 -18.85 14.17 -6.78
C LEU A 175 -19.82 14.72 -5.71
N LEU A 176 -19.32 14.99 -4.51
CA LEU A 176 -20.09 15.63 -3.44
C LEU A 176 -19.62 17.07 -3.26
N SER A 177 -20.54 18.05 -3.29
CA SER A 177 -20.21 19.47 -3.12
C SER A 177 -20.80 20.04 -1.83
N ARG A 178 -19.96 20.72 -1.06
CA ARG A 178 -20.32 21.31 0.23
C ARG A 178 -21.26 22.51 0.11
N SER A 179 -21.32 23.15 -1.06
CA SER A 179 -22.25 24.26 -1.34
C SER A 179 -23.72 23.84 -1.24
N LEU A 180 -24.02 22.55 -1.44
CA LEU A 180 -25.37 21.98 -1.32
C LEU A 180 -25.82 21.79 0.13
N LEU A 181 -24.94 22.00 1.11
CA LEU A 181 -25.15 21.59 2.50
C LEU A 181 -24.85 22.69 3.51
N ASP A 182 -24.41 23.86 3.07
CA ASP A 182 -24.18 25.01 3.94
C ASP A 182 -25.52 25.65 4.33
N SER A 183 -26.25 25.00 5.23
CA SER A 183 -27.45 25.58 5.87
C SER A 183 -27.08 26.66 6.90
N GLU A 184 -25.79 26.80 7.25
CA GLU A 184 -25.31 27.67 8.32
C GLU A 184 -24.45 28.86 7.83
N LEU A 185 -24.19 29.06 6.53
CA LEU A 185 -23.66 30.30 5.93
C LEU A 185 -22.27 30.77 6.41
N HIS A 186 -21.37 29.88 6.83
CA HIS A 186 -20.09 30.31 7.46
C HIS A 186 -18.78 30.07 6.69
N THR A 187 -18.77 29.55 5.45
CA THR A 187 -17.49 29.48 4.69
C THR A 187 -17.64 29.62 3.18
N LYS A 188 -17.00 30.64 2.58
CA LYS A 188 -16.91 30.88 1.13
C LYS A 188 -16.03 29.87 0.35
N VAL A 189 -15.73 28.70 0.94
CA VAL A 189 -14.84 27.71 0.33
C VAL A 189 -15.68 26.57 -0.22
N GLN A 190 -15.87 26.57 -1.54
CA GLN A 190 -16.44 25.44 -2.28
C GLN A 190 -15.46 24.27 -2.14
N GLN A 191 -15.73 23.39 -1.18
CA GLN A 191 -14.94 22.17 -1.00
C GLN A 191 -15.71 21.01 -1.62
N GLU A 192 -15.18 20.51 -2.72
CA GLU A 192 -15.68 19.30 -3.36
C GLU A 192 -14.93 18.10 -2.77
N VAL A 193 -15.69 17.07 -2.41
CA VAL A 193 -15.16 15.82 -1.89
C VAL A 193 -15.53 14.73 -2.88
N LEU A 194 -14.51 14.17 -3.51
CA LEU A 194 -14.63 13.11 -4.51
C LEU A 194 -13.86 11.87 -4.04
N LEU A 195 -14.34 10.69 -4.47
CA LEU A 195 -13.55 9.47 -4.41
C LEU A 195 -12.36 9.59 -5.37
N GLY A 196 -11.16 9.85 -4.84
CA GLY A 196 -9.95 9.94 -5.64
C GLY A 196 -9.38 8.55 -6.00
N PRO A 197 -8.34 8.50 -6.84
CA PRO A 197 -7.71 7.24 -7.25
C PRO A 197 -7.18 6.42 -6.07
N ALA A 198 -6.61 7.09 -5.05
CA ALA A 198 -6.09 6.42 -3.86
C ALA A 198 -7.21 5.77 -3.01
N GLU A 199 -8.32 6.48 -2.81
CA GLU A 199 -9.46 5.95 -2.05
C GLU A 199 -10.18 4.83 -2.82
N LEU A 200 -10.25 4.94 -4.15
CA LEU A 200 -10.78 3.89 -5.01
C LEU A 200 -9.96 2.61 -4.87
N VAL A 201 -8.63 2.69 -5.05
CA VAL A 201 -7.73 1.54 -4.88
C VAL A 201 -7.87 0.94 -3.48
N PHE A 202 -7.89 1.77 -2.43
CA PHE A 202 -8.06 1.32 -1.05
C PHE A 202 -9.34 0.49 -0.85
N LEU A 203 -10.48 0.95 -1.37
CA LEU A 203 -11.75 0.24 -1.27
C LEU A 203 -11.78 -1.03 -2.12
N LEU A 204 -11.19 -1.00 -3.32
CA LEU A 204 -11.12 -2.17 -4.21
C LEU A 204 -10.20 -3.26 -3.66
N GLU A 205 -9.06 -2.90 -3.07
CA GLU A 205 -8.18 -3.85 -2.38
C GLU A 205 -8.87 -4.52 -1.19
N ASP A 206 -9.70 -3.76 -0.45
CA ASP A 206 -10.51 -4.31 0.63
C ASP A 206 -11.60 -5.25 0.10
N MET A 207 -12.32 -4.83 -0.95
CA MET A 207 -13.34 -5.64 -1.60
C MET A 207 -12.78 -6.95 -2.14
N LEU A 208 -11.68 -6.90 -2.92
CA LEU A 208 -11.07 -8.09 -3.50
C LEU A 208 -10.69 -9.10 -2.41
N ARG A 209 -10.02 -8.65 -1.34
CA ARG A 209 -9.64 -9.54 -0.22
C ARG A 209 -10.85 -10.20 0.44
N LYS A 210 -11.93 -9.45 0.64
CA LYS A 210 -13.18 -9.99 1.21
C LYS A 210 -13.81 -11.05 0.28
N LEU A 211 -13.80 -10.80 -1.02
CA LEU A 211 -14.33 -11.74 -2.02
C LEU A 211 -13.45 -13.00 -2.13
N GLU A 212 -12.13 -12.85 -2.18
CA GLU A 212 -11.19 -13.99 -2.18
C GLU A 212 -11.38 -14.87 -0.93
N PHE A 213 -11.54 -14.23 0.24
CA PHE A 213 -11.79 -14.95 1.48
C PHE A 213 -13.15 -15.67 1.50
N SER A 214 -14.19 -15.07 0.91
CA SER A 214 -15.57 -15.56 1.07
C SER A 214 -16.06 -16.45 -0.06
N LEU A 215 -15.54 -16.26 -1.27
CA LEU A 215 -15.99 -16.91 -2.50
C LEU A 215 -14.95 -17.91 -3.03
N THR A 216 -13.66 -17.62 -2.87
CA THR A 216 -12.58 -18.47 -3.40
C THR A 216 -12.03 -19.44 -2.35
N ALA A 217 -11.91 -19.01 -1.09
CA ALA A 217 -11.44 -19.89 -0.04
C ALA A 217 -12.52 -20.95 0.26
N ALA A 218 -12.25 -22.21 -0.13
CA ALA A 218 -13.09 -23.33 0.30
C ALA A 218 -13.27 -23.25 1.82
N PRO A 219 -14.49 -23.45 2.36
CA PRO A 219 -14.70 -23.44 3.79
C PRO A 219 -13.78 -24.50 4.36
N ALA A 220 -12.73 -24.07 5.06
CA ALA A 220 -11.89 -24.97 5.80
C ALA A 220 -12.82 -25.59 6.83
N LYS A 221 -13.30 -26.82 6.57
CA LYS A 221 -14.00 -27.62 7.55
C LYS A 221 -13.11 -27.61 8.78
N ARG A 222 -13.48 -26.82 9.79
CA ARG A 222 -12.76 -26.74 11.06
C ARG A 222 -12.76 -28.15 11.63
N THR A 223 -11.65 -28.85 11.45
CA THR A 223 -11.43 -30.12 12.11
C THR A 223 -11.09 -29.77 13.56
N PRO A 224 -11.87 -30.25 14.55
CA PRO A 224 -11.81 -29.72 15.91
C PRO A 224 -10.52 -30.05 16.70
N PHE A 225 -9.49 -30.64 16.08
CA PHE A 225 -8.36 -31.23 16.80
C PHE A 225 -6.95 -30.83 16.34
N PHE A 226 -6.78 -29.97 15.32
CA PHE A 226 -5.44 -29.51 14.92
C PHE A 226 -5.23 -28.03 15.24
N LYS A 227 -4.50 -27.78 16.33
CA LYS A 227 -3.91 -26.48 16.68
C LYS A 227 -2.77 -26.14 15.71
N ALA A 228 -2.54 -24.83 15.53
CA ALA A 228 -1.38 -24.22 14.87
C ALA A 228 -1.40 -24.11 13.33
N LYS A 229 -2.46 -23.50 12.77
CA LYS A 229 -2.27 -22.63 11.60
C LYS A 229 -2.76 -21.24 11.97
N THR A 230 -1.96 -20.22 11.65
CA THR A 230 -2.31 -18.80 11.70
C THR A 230 -3.76 -18.64 11.30
N ASP A 231 -4.58 -18.08 12.19
CA ASP A 231 -6.02 -18.06 11.97
C ASP A 231 -6.32 -17.25 10.71
N LYS A 232 -6.78 -17.93 9.65
CA LYS A 232 -7.03 -17.31 8.35
C LYS A 232 -8.13 -16.25 8.43
N SER A 233 -8.88 -16.22 9.53
CA SER A 233 -9.93 -15.24 9.82
C SER A 233 -9.46 -13.94 10.48
N VAL A 234 -8.17 -13.78 10.81
CA VAL A 234 -7.71 -12.51 11.41
C VAL A 234 -8.01 -11.34 10.45
N GLY A 235 -8.85 -10.41 10.92
CA GLY A 235 -9.32 -9.25 10.15
C GLY A 235 -10.52 -9.52 9.23
N PHE A 236 -11.22 -10.64 9.40
CA PHE A 236 -12.45 -11.02 8.67
C PHE A 236 -13.56 -11.54 9.60
N SER A 237 -13.52 -11.21 10.89
CA SER A 237 -14.47 -11.69 11.89
C SER A 237 -15.89 -11.18 11.64
N HIS A 238 -16.04 -9.92 11.22
CA HIS A 238 -17.33 -9.34 10.86
C HIS A 238 -17.84 -9.94 9.54
N LEU A 239 -16.96 -10.11 8.55
CA LEU A 239 -17.29 -10.71 7.26
C LEU A 239 -17.81 -12.14 7.41
N GLN A 240 -17.21 -12.94 8.30
CA GLN A 240 -17.62 -14.32 8.59
C GLN A 240 -19.04 -14.45 9.16
N GLN A 241 -19.63 -13.35 9.64
CA GLN A 241 -21.01 -13.35 10.11
C GLN A 241 -22.02 -13.34 8.95
N ARG A 242 -21.56 -13.20 7.70
CA ARG A 242 -22.40 -13.23 6.49
C ARG A 242 -22.18 -14.50 5.70
N SER A 243 -23.24 -14.95 5.02
CA SER A 243 -23.10 -16.07 4.09
C SER A 243 -22.38 -15.63 2.81
N SER A 244 -21.65 -16.54 2.16
CA SER A 244 -21.04 -16.28 0.84
C SER A 244 -22.07 -15.81 -0.18
N LYS A 245 -23.32 -16.28 -0.08
CA LYS A 245 -24.43 -15.84 -0.94
C LYS A 245 -24.80 -14.38 -0.72
N ASP A 246 -24.86 -13.92 0.53
CA ASP A 246 -25.16 -12.50 0.83
C ASP A 246 -24.02 -11.60 0.36
N ILE A 247 -22.77 -12.05 0.50
CA ILE A 247 -21.58 -11.34 0.03
C ILE A 247 -21.59 -11.23 -1.51
N ALA A 248 -21.84 -12.34 -2.21
CA ALA A 248 -21.97 -12.34 -3.67
C ALA A 248 -23.13 -11.46 -4.14
N SER A 249 -24.29 -11.54 -3.48
CA SER A 249 -25.45 -10.70 -3.81
C SER A 249 -25.14 -9.21 -3.66
N TYR A 250 -24.45 -8.83 -2.59
CA TYR A 250 -24.03 -7.45 -2.36
C TYR A 250 -23.03 -6.98 -3.44
N CYS A 251 -22.09 -7.84 -3.85
CA CYS A 251 -21.18 -7.54 -4.95
C CYS A 251 -21.92 -7.32 -6.28
N VAL A 252 -22.92 -8.14 -6.59
CA VAL A 252 -23.76 -7.98 -7.79
C VAL A 252 -24.54 -6.65 -7.75
N GLN A 253 -24.99 -6.19 -6.58
CA GLN A 253 -25.64 -4.87 -6.45
C GLN A 253 -24.69 -3.70 -6.75
N LEU A 254 -23.39 -3.86 -6.47
CA LEU A 254 -22.37 -2.86 -6.78
C LEU A 254 -21.88 -2.93 -8.23
N LEU A 255 -22.23 -3.97 -8.99
CA LEU A 255 -21.71 -4.22 -10.34
C LEU A 255 -21.84 -3.03 -11.31
N PRO A 256 -22.97 -2.29 -11.39
CA PRO A 256 -23.05 -1.12 -12.27
C PRO A 256 -22.02 -0.05 -11.93
N THR A 257 -21.77 0.16 -10.64
CA THR A 257 -20.78 1.11 -10.15
C THR A 257 -19.35 0.64 -10.46
N LEU A 258 -19.07 -0.66 -10.31
CA LEU A 258 -17.77 -1.22 -10.68
C LEU A 258 -17.49 -1.07 -12.19
N CYS A 259 -18.49 -1.31 -13.04
CA CYS A 259 -18.36 -1.09 -14.49
C CYS A 259 -18.12 0.38 -14.82
N SER A 260 -18.82 1.31 -14.16
CA SER A 260 -18.58 2.75 -14.35
C SER A 260 -17.15 3.14 -13.96
N HIS A 261 -16.62 2.63 -12.86
CA HIS A 261 -15.22 2.87 -12.48
C HIS A 261 -14.23 2.26 -13.47
N LEU A 262 -14.55 1.10 -14.05
CA LEU A 262 -13.73 0.46 -15.07
C LEU A 262 -13.66 1.31 -16.35
N GLU A 263 -14.81 1.82 -16.79
CA GLU A 263 -14.92 2.75 -17.91
C GLU A 263 -14.17 4.05 -17.62
N ASN A 264 -14.27 4.61 -16.41
CA ASN A 264 -13.53 5.81 -16.02
C ASN A 264 -12.01 5.58 -16.05
N CYS A 265 -11.53 4.43 -15.56
CA CYS A 265 -10.12 4.07 -15.65
C CYS A 265 -9.66 3.94 -17.11
N HIS A 266 -10.48 3.31 -17.96
CA HIS A 266 -10.20 3.21 -19.39
C HIS A 266 -10.12 4.58 -20.06
N ASN A 267 -11.12 5.44 -19.81
CA ASN A 267 -11.17 6.78 -20.38
C ASN A 267 -9.98 7.62 -19.94
N HIS A 268 -9.54 7.53 -18.68
CA HIS A 268 -8.32 8.20 -18.21
C HIS A 268 -7.11 7.81 -19.06
N PHE A 269 -6.88 6.51 -19.30
CA PHE A 269 -5.76 6.07 -20.13
C PHE A 269 -5.89 6.48 -21.61
N GLN A 270 -7.10 6.52 -22.16
CA GLN A 270 -7.33 7.00 -23.53
C GLN A 270 -7.02 8.49 -23.65
N THR A 271 -7.47 9.31 -22.70
CA THR A 271 -7.16 10.75 -22.65
C THR A 271 -5.66 10.98 -22.53
N MET A 272 -5.01 10.31 -21.57
CA MET A 272 -3.56 10.35 -21.37
C MET A 272 -2.78 10.02 -22.65
N LEU A 273 -3.16 8.95 -23.36
CA LEU A 273 -2.53 8.57 -24.62
C LEU A 273 -2.75 9.64 -25.69
N SER A 274 -3.95 10.22 -25.77
CA SER A 274 -4.25 11.25 -26.77
C SER A 274 -3.42 12.53 -26.55
N GLU A 275 -3.24 12.94 -25.29
CA GLU A 275 -2.47 14.12 -24.89
C GLU A 275 -0.96 13.93 -25.12
N ASN A 276 -0.48 12.69 -24.95
CA ASN A 276 0.92 12.33 -25.16
C ASN A 276 1.22 11.79 -26.57
N ASN A 277 0.36 12.05 -27.57
CA ASN A 277 0.54 11.59 -28.96
C ASN A 277 0.79 10.07 -29.10
N GLY A 278 0.15 9.27 -28.25
CA GLY A 278 0.26 7.81 -28.22
C GLY A 278 1.41 7.26 -27.37
N VAL A 279 2.18 8.13 -26.70
CA VAL A 279 3.28 7.73 -25.81
C VAL A 279 2.74 7.54 -24.39
N VAL A 280 3.00 6.38 -23.79
CA VAL A 280 2.47 6.02 -22.45
C VAL A 280 3.16 6.84 -21.35
N ASP A 281 4.45 7.12 -21.52
CA ASP A 281 5.34 7.81 -20.57
C ASP A 281 5.66 9.25 -21.00
N GLY A 282 4.68 9.92 -21.63
CA GLY A 282 4.86 11.31 -22.05
C GLY A 282 5.10 12.25 -20.86
N PRO A 283 5.74 13.41 -21.09
CA PRO A 283 6.17 14.33 -20.03
C PRO A 283 5.01 14.94 -19.22
N ALA A 284 3.77 14.86 -19.70
CA ALA A 284 2.57 15.29 -18.96
C ALA A 284 2.04 14.23 -17.98
N THR A 285 2.63 13.04 -17.95
CA THR A 285 2.14 11.92 -17.12
C THR A 285 2.50 12.10 -15.65
N ASP A 286 1.47 12.25 -14.81
CA ASP A 286 1.63 12.04 -13.38
C ASP A 286 1.84 10.54 -13.11
N VAL A 287 3.06 10.19 -12.70
CA VAL A 287 3.47 8.81 -12.45
C VAL A 287 2.66 8.18 -11.30
N GLN A 288 2.34 8.95 -10.26
CA GLN A 288 1.62 8.44 -9.10
C GLN A 288 0.15 8.19 -9.45
N GLU A 289 -0.48 9.14 -10.14
CA GLU A 289 -1.86 8.96 -10.62
C GLU A 289 -1.95 7.77 -11.58
N HIS A 290 -1.02 7.67 -12.54
CA HIS A 290 -0.95 6.55 -13.48
C HIS A 290 -0.88 5.19 -12.77
N GLN A 291 -0.04 5.06 -11.74
CA GLN A 291 0.08 3.84 -10.95
C GLN A 291 -1.22 3.49 -10.21
N LEU A 292 -1.87 4.47 -9.58
CA LEU A 292 -3.13 4.27 -8.87
C LEU A 292 -4.26 3.87 -9.83
N MET A 293 -4.36 4.54 -10.98
CA MET A 293 -5.36 4.22 -12.00
C MET A 293 -5.13 2.82 -12.60
N SER A 294 -3.88 2.42 -12.79
CA SER A 294 -3.51 1.09 -13.28
C SER A 294 -3.89 0.01 -12.25
N ALA A 295 -3.55 0.23 -10.98
CA ALA A 295 -3.94 -0.66 -9.89
C ALA A 295 -5.48 -0.75 -9.77
N GLY A 296 -6.19 0.37 -9.85
CA GLY A 296 -7.65 0.41 -9.84
C GLY A 296 -8.26 -0.42 -10.96
N TYR A 297 -7.77 -0.25 -12.19
CA TYR A 297 -8.20 -1.03 -13.35
C TYR A 297 -7.98 -2.54 -13.13
N GLN A 298 -6.78 -2.93 -12.69
CA GLN A 298 -6.46 -4.32 -12.42
C GLN A 298 -7.37 -4.92 -11.34
N LEU A 299 -7.56 -4.22 -10.23
CA LEU A 299 -8.39 -4.66 -9.12
C LEU A 299 -9.85 -4.84 -9.54
N LEU A 300 -10.39 -3.93 -10.35
CA LEU A 300 -11.75 -4.06 -10.89
C LEU A 300 -11.91 -5.34 -11.70
N LEU A 301 -10.98 -5.63 -12.61
CA LEU A 301 -11.00 -6.87 -13.40
C LEU A 301 -10.89 -8.12 -12.51
N GLN A 302 -10.04 -8.09 -11.48
CA GLN A 302 -9.90 -9.18 -10.52
C GLN A 302 -11.16 -9.40 -9.69
N ILE A 303 -11.83 -8.32 -9.25
CA ILE A 303 -13.10 -8.37 -8.52
C ILE A 303 -14.19 -8.99 -9.40
N LEU A 304 -14.32 -8.53 -10.65
CA LEU A 304 -15.28 -9.08 -11.61
C LEU A 304 -15.02 -10.57 -11.84
N ASN A 305 -13.78 -10.94 -12.11
CA ASN A 305 -13.39 -12.34 -12.31
C ASN A 305 -13.69 -13.20 -11.08
N THR A 306 -13.34 -12.73 -9.88
CA THR A 306 -13.59 -13.45 -8.62
C THR A 306 -15.08 -13.65 -8.38
N THR A 307 -15.90 -12.65 -8.71
CA THR A 307 -17.35 -12.70 -8.54
C THR A 307 -18.01 -13.65 -9.53
N PHE A 308 -17.61 -13.62 -10.80
CA PHE A 308 -18.21 -14.45 -11.85
C PHE A 308 -17.65 -15.88 -11.92
N SER A 309 -16.53 -16.15 -11.25
CA SER A 309 -15.95 -17.50 -11.15
C SER A 309 -16.49 -18.30 -9.95
N TRP A 310 -17.38 -17.72 -9.14
CA TRP A 310 -17.99 -18.36 -7.97
C TRP A 310 -19.12 -19.31 -8.35
#